data_AF-A0A2V9YZ30-F1
#
_entry.id   AF-A0A2V9YZ30-F1
#
_cell.length_a   1.000
_cell.length_b   1.000
_cell.length_c   1.000
_cell.angle_alpha   90.00
_cell.angle_beta   90.00
_cell.angle_gamma   90.00
#
_symmetry.space_group_name_H-M   'P 1'
#
loop_
_entity.id
_entity.type
_entity.pdbx_description
1 polymer ?
#
loop_
_entity_poly.entity_id
_entity_poly.type
_entity_poly.pdbx_seq_one_letter_code
_entity_poly.pdbx_strand_id
1 'polypeptide(L)'
;AALAHNLLEDVALAGAIKQSGRRIFFRYGGDAVRTHMYPNFQQLREGWSKNLALLFPATRRLAVLRAAEFVVIVGGLSLAGVALARHSLQPALLSAAIGAALYVNFLMRIRKAHFSSLADLLAIFGLPLFAYLLWRSQLCYRQGRVAWKGRIYAQSSRA
;
A
#
# COMPACT_ATOMS: atom_id res chain seq x y z
N ALA A 1 4.65 -25.44 -18.53
CA ALA A 1 3.47 -26.12 -17.94
C ALA A 1 3.44 -26.06 -16.41
N ALA A 2 4.54 -26.36 -15.69
CA ALA A 2 4.54 -26.52 -14.22
C ALA A 2 4.26 -25.28 -13.35
N LEU A 3 4.19 -24.06 -13.91
CA LEU A 3 4.01 -22.83 -13.12
C LEU A 3 2.61 -22.20 -13.23
N ALA A 4 1.76 -22.68 -14.16
CA ALA A 4 0.46 -22.07 -14.48
C ALA A 4 -0.59 -22.16 -13.36
N HIS A 5 -0.31 -22.94 -12.32
CA HIS A 5 -1.21 -23.14 -11.17
C HIS A 5 -0.83 -22.28 -9.97
N ASN A 6 0.31 -21.59 -10.01
CA ASN A 6 0.74 -20.74 -8.92
C ASN A 6 0.06 -19.38 -8.98
N LEU A 7 -0.49 -18.96 -7.84
CA LEU A 7 -1.09 -17.64 -7.69
C LEU A 7 -0.11 -16.53 -8.09
N LEU A 8 1.20 -16.69 -7.83
CA LEU A 8 2.25 -15.74 -8.22
C LEU A 8 3.24 -16.37 -9.22
N GLU A 9 2.78 -16.65 -10.43
CA GLU A 9 3.61 -17.22 -11.50
C GLU A 9 4.90 -16.42 -11.71
N ASP A 10 4.81 -15.09 -11.72
CA ASP A 10 5.96 -14.18 -11.93
C ASP A 10 7.01 -14.33 -10.81
N VAL A 11 6.57 -14.49 -9.57
CA VAL A 11 7.47 -14.65 -8.41
C VAL A 11 8.09 -16.04 -8.41
N ALA A 12 7.32 -17.07 -8.76
CA ALA A 12 7.83 -18.43 -8.88
C ALA A 12 8.87 -18.54 -10.01
N LEU A 13 8.61 -17.90 -11.15
CA LEU A 13 9.57 -17.80 -12.26
C LEU A 13 10.85 -17.07 -11.83
N ALA A 14 10.71 -15.92 -11.17
CA ALA A 14 11.87 -15.18 -10.65
C ALA A 14 12.68 -16.02 -9.64
N GLY A 15 12.00 -16.79 -8.79
CA GLY A 15 12.62 -17.74 -7.86
C GLY A 15 13.41 -18.82 -8.59
N ALA A 16 12.81 -19.47 -9.59
CA ALA A 16 13.45 -20.52 -10.38
C ALA A 16 14.67 -20.00 -11.16
N ILE A 17 14.59 -18.80 -11.75
CA ILE A 17 15.72 -18.15 -12.44
C ILE A 17 16.88 -17.95 -11.46
N LYS A 18 16.61 -17.40 -10.26
CA LYS A 18 17.63 -17.19 -9.23
C LYS A 18 18.24 -18.50 -8.72
N GLN A 19 17.43 -19.52 -8.49
CA GLN A 19 17.89 -20.85 -8.08
C GLN A 19 18.79 -21.51 -9.13
N SER A 20 18.57 -21.20 -10.42
CA SER A 20 19.42 -21.67 -11.52
C SER A 20 20.75 -20.92 -11.67
N GLY A 21 21.09 -20.01 -10.74
CA GLY A 21 22.31 -19.19 -10.78
C GLY A 21 22.28 -18.04 -11.78
N ARG A 22 21.14 -17.80 -12.44
CA ARG A 22 20.98 -16.73 -13.43
C ARG A 22 20.57 -15.42 -12.77
N ARG A 23 20.89 -14.30 -13.43
CA ARG A 23 20.53 -12.94 -12.98
C ARG A 23 19.29 -12.45 -13.71
N ILE A 24 18.49 -11.66 -13.02
CA ILE A 24 17.33 -10.96 -13.59
C ILE A 24 17.74 -9.49 -13.74
N PHE A 25 17.57 -8.95 -14.95
CA PHE A 25 17.83 -7.54 -15.24
C PHE A 25 16.51 -6.83 -15.52
N PHE A 26 16.26 -5.73 -14.83
CA PHE A 26 15.11 -4.87 -15.07
C PHE A 26 15.58 -3.60 -15.76
N ARG A 27 14.97 -3.26 -16.89
CA ARG A 27 15.20 -1.99 -17.60
C ARG A 27 13.93 -1.14 -17.50
N TYR A 28 14.08 0.12 -17.12
CA TYR A 28 12.98 1.07 -17.12
C TYR A 28 12.56 1.35 -18.57
N GLY A 29 11.34 0.97 -18.92
CA GLY A 29 10.77 1.12 -20.26
C GLY A 29 9.76 2.26 -20.33
N GLY A 30 10.14 3.46 -19.87
CA GLY A 30 9.26 4.63 -19.68
C GLY A 30 8.26 4.86 -20.81
N ASP A 31 8.67 5.52 -21.90
CA ASP A 31 7.79 5.77 -23.06
C ASP A 31 7.75 4.60 -24.05
N ALA A 32 8.60 3.59 -23.86
CA ALA A 32 8.69 2.44 -24.74
C ALA A 32 7.56 1.42 -24.52
N VAL A 33 6.93 1.42 -23.33
CA VAL A 33 5.94 0.42 -22.95
C VAL A 33 4.80 1.06 -22.16
N ARG A 34 3.55 0.90 -22.64
CA ARG A 34 2.35 1.28 -21.89
C ARG A 34 1.75 0.05 -21.20
N THR A 35 1.42 0.16 -19.92
CA THR A 35 0.73 -0.91 -19.19
C THR A 35 -0.73 -0.53 -18.92
N HIS A 36 -1.63 -1.50 -19.12
CA HIS A 36 -3.04 -1.39 -18.75
C HIS A 36 -3.37 -2.58 -17.83
N MET A 37 -2.81 -2.54 -16.62
CA MET A 37 -2.85 -3.67 -15.68
C MET A 37 -4.21 -3.82 -15.00
N TYR A 38 -4.83 -2.70 -14.63
CA TYR A 38 -6.13 -2.66 -13.96
C TYR A 38 -7.06 -1.66 -14.67
N PRO A 39 -8.15 -2.11 -15.31
CA PRO A 39 -9.10 -1.24 -16.00
C PRO A 39 -10.06 -0.51 -15.07
N ASN A 40 -10.25 -1.01 -13.84
CA ASN A 40 -11.16 -0.42 -12.86
C ASN A 40 -10.69 -0.67 -11.42
N PHE A 41 -11.30 0.04 -10.48
CA PHE A 41 -10.96 -0.06 -9.06
C PHE A 41 -11.18 -1.46 -8.48
N GLN A 42 -12.19 -2.20 -8.95
CA GLN A 42 -12.44 -3.56 -8.47
C GLN A 42 -11.26 -4.48 -8.78
N GLN A 43 -10.77 -4.47 -10.03
CA GLN A 43 -9.61 -5.26 -10.42
C GLN A 43 -8.34 -4.79 -9.70
N LEU A 44 -8.16 -3.48 -9.51
CA LEU A 44 -7.06 -2.96 -8.70
C LEU A 44 -7.12 -3.54 -7.28
N ARG A 45 -8.27 -3.44 -6.61
CA ARG A 45 -8.48 -3.93 -5.26
C ARG A 45 -8.21 -5.44 -5.15
N GLU A 46 -8.67 -6.25 -6.10
CA GLU A 46 -8.40 -7.68 -6.15
C GLU A 46 -6.90 -7.97 -6.30
N GLY A 47 -6.22 -7.28 -7.23
CA GLY A 47 -4.80 -7.46 -7.50
C GLY A 47 -3.92 -7.12 -6.31
N TRP A 48 -4.19 -5.99 -5.66
CA TRP A 48 -3.49 -5.63 -4.42
C TRP A 48 -3.82 -6.58 -3.28
N SER A 49 -5.06 -7.01 -3.13
CA SER A 49 -5.44 -7.94 -2.05
C SER A 49 -4.78 -9.31 -2.19
N LYS A 50 -4.45 -9.72 -3.40
CA LYS A 50 -3.63 -10.91 -3.67
C LYS A 50 -2.16 -10.71 -3.26
N ASN A 51 -1.58 -9.54 -3.49
CA ASN A 51 -0.14 -9.36 -3.27
C ASN A 51 0.24 -8.96 -1.84
N LEU A 52 -0.58 -8.15 -1.18
CA LEU A 52 -0.17 -7.43 0.03
C LEU A 52 0.14 -8.32 1.23
N ALA A 53 -0.68 -9.33 1.52
CA ALA A 53 -0.44 -10.25 2.63
C ALA A 53 0.82 -11.10 2.45
N LEU A 54 1.22 -11.37 1.20
CA LEU A 54 2.45 -12.08 0.89
C LEU A 54 3.67 -11.16 0.92
N LEU A 55 3.48 -9.88 0.58
CA LEU A 55 4.55 -8.89 0.53
C LEU A 55 4.93 -8.36 1.92
N PHE A 56 3.97 -8.26 2.84
CA PHE A 56 4.18 -7.69 4.17
C PHE A 56 3.94 -8.71 5.29
N PRO A 57 4.98 -9.11 6.06
CA PRO A 57 4.86 -10.13 7.10
C PRO A 57 3.94 -9.72 8.27
N ALA A 58 3.76 -8.42 8.52
CA ALA A 58 2.91 -7.89 9.60
C ALA A 58 1.77 -6.99 9.06
N THR A 59 1.06 -7.48 8.04
CA THR A 59 0.01 -6.74 7.30
C THR A 59 -1.00 -6.03 8.21
N ARG A 60 -1.52 -6.70 9.25
CA ARG A 60 -2.48 -6.11 10.20
C ARG A 60 -1.88 -4.95 11.00
N ARG A 61 -0.67 -5.13 11.53
CA ARG A 61 0.02 -4.10 12.31
C ARG A 61 0.30 -2.88 11.43
N LEU A 62 0.75 -3.11 10.20
CA LEU A 62 1.00 -2.05 9.24
C LEU A 62 -0.29 -1.29 8.90
N ALA A 63 -1.41 -1.99 8.69
CA ALA A 63 -2.70 -1.36 8.44
C ALA A 63 -3.12 -0.41 9.58
N VAL A 64 -3.03 -0.88 10.83
CA VAL A 64 -3.34 -0.05 12.02
C VAL A 64 -2.41 1.15 12.10
N LEU A 65 -1.09 0.96 11.90
CA LEU A 65 -0.12 2.06 11.94
C LEU A 65 -0.39 3.11 10.85
N ARG A 66 -0.77 2.72 9.63
CA ARG A 66 -1.08 3.67 8.55
C ARG A 66 -2.41 4.39 8.80
N ALA A 67 -3.41 3.69 9.32
CA ALA A 67 -4.67 4.32 9.72
C ALA A 67 -4.47 5.31 10.88
N ALA A 68 -3.70 4.94 11.90
CA ALA A 68 -3.35 5.83 13.01
C ALA A 68 -2.55 7.04 12.54
N GLU A 69 -1.57 6.86 11.64
CA GLU A 69 -0.81 7.96 11.03
C GLU A 69 -1.73 8.97 10.35
N PHE A 70 -2.71 8.50 9.57
CA PHE A 70 -3.73 9.36 8.96
C PHE A 70 -4.56 10.12 10.01
N VAL A 71 -5.08 9.42 11.02
CA VAL A 71 -5.90 10.00 12.09
C VAL A 71 -5.13 11.07 12.86
N VAL A 72 -3.86 10.84 13.21
CA VAL A 72 -3.06 11.82 13.95
C VAL A 72 -2.71 13.03 13.08
N ILE A 73 -2.38 12.84 11.80
CA ILE A 73 -2.11 13.95 10.89
C ILE A 73 -3.36 14.82 10.72
N VAL A 74 -4.47 14.23 10.26
CA VAL A 74 -5.70 14.97 9.95
C VAL A 74 -6.33 15.51 11.24
N GLY A 75 -6.40 14.69 12.28
CA GLY A 75 -6.93 15.06 13.59
C GLY A 75 -6.10 16.16 14.25
N GLY A 76 -4.77 16.08 14.20
CA GLY A 76 -3.87 17.10 14.73
C GLY A 76 -4.06 18.45 14.05
N LEU A 77 -4.10 18.47 12.71
CA LEU A 77 -4.34 19.71 11.94
C LEU A 77 -5.76 20.26 12.17
N SER A 78 -6.77 19.40 12.27
CA SER A 78 -8.16 19.82 12.53
C SER A 78 -8.31 20.39 13.94
N LEU A 79 -7.74 19.73 14.95
CA LEU A 79 -7.71 20.21 16.33
C LEU A 79 -6.96 21.54 16.45
N ALA A 80 -5.88 21.72 15.70
CA ALA A 80 -5.16 22.99 15.65
C ALA A 80 -6.06 24.13 15.14
N GLY A 81 -6.81 23.89 14.06
CA GLY A 81 -7.78 24.86 13.54
C GLY A 81 -8.87 25.22 14.55
N VAL A 82 -9.44 24.22 15.23
CA VAL A 82 -10.46 24.44 16.27
C VAL A 82 -9.89 25.19 17.48
N ALA A 83 -8.70 24.83 17.93
CA ALA A 83 -8.04 25.48 19.06
C ALA A 83 -7.68 26.94 18.75
N LEU A 84 -7.24 27.22 17.52
CA LEU A 84 -6.97 28.58 17.04
C LEU A 84 -8.26 29.41 16.99
N ALA A 85 -9.36 28.84 16.49
CA ALA A 85 -10.68 29.49 16.48
C ALA A 85 -11.21 29.79 17.90
N ARG A 86 -10.76 29.04 18.91
CA ARG A 86 -11.05 29.25 20.33
C ARG A 86 -10.00 30.09 21.05
N HIS A 87 -9.13 30.79 20.33
CA HIS A 87 -8.03 31.61 20.86
C HIS A 87 -7.08 30.88 21.84
N SER A 88 -7.04 29.54 21.77
CA SER A 88 -6.22 28.71 22.64
C SER A 88 -4.91 28.36 21.94
N LEU A 89 -3.92 29.25 22.03
CA LEU A 89 -2.67 29.15 21.26
C LEU A 89 -1.82 27.91 21.59
N GLN A 90 -1.68 27.58 22.87
CA GLN A 90 -0.87 26.43 23.30
C GLN A 90 -1.33 25.09 22.69
N PRO A 91 -2.61 24.68 22.82
CA PRO A 91 -3.07 23.44 22.20
C PRO A 91 -3.09 23.53 20.66
N ALA A 92 -3.29 24.72 20.09
CA ALA A 92 -3.21 24.91 18.64
C ALA A 92 -1.81 24.62 18.10
N LEU A 93 -0.78 25.21 18.72
CA LEU A 93 0.62 25.02 18.32
C LEU A 93 1.07 23.57 18.52
N LEU A 94 0.71 22.94 19.64
CA LEU A 94 1.09 21.56 19.92
C LEU A 94 0.48 20.58 18.90
N SER A 95 -0.83 20.68 18.66
CA SER A 95 -1.52 19.80 17.71
C SER A 95 -1.08 20.04 16.26
N ALA A 96 -0.83 21.30 15.89
CA ALA A 96 -0.27 21.67 14.59
C ALA A 96 1.14 21.08 14.41
N ALA A 97 2.02 21.23 15.40
CA ALA A 97 3.40 20.74 15.34
C ALA A 97 3.44 19.21 15.18
N ILE A 98 2.62 18.47 15.94
CA ILE A 98 2.54 17.00 15.84
C ILE A 98 2.02 16.59 14.46
N GLY A 99 0.90 17.18 14.01
CA GLY A 99 0.30 16.87 12.71
C GLY A 99 1.24 17.18 11.54
N ALA A 100 1.88 18.36 11.57
CA ALA A 100 2.84 18.80 10.56
C ALA A 100 4.11 17.93 10.54
N ALA A 101 4.69 17.61 11.70
CA ALA A 101 5.88 16.77 11.77
C ALA A 101 5.65 15.37 11.18
N LEU A 102 4.50 14.74 11.49
CA LEU A 102 4.13 13.46 10.91
C LEU A 102 3.84 13.57 9.41
N TYR A 103 3.19 14.65 8.97
CA TYR A 103 2.93 14.89 7.56
C TYR A 103 4.22 15.09 6.76
N VAL A 104 5.18 15.85 7.28
CA VAL A 104 6.50 16.04 6.65
C VAL A 104 7.26 14.71 6.58
N ASN A 105 7.26 13.91 7.64
CA ASN A 105 7.87 12.57 7.61
C ASN A 105 7.19 11.65 6.57
N PHE A 106 5.86 11.71 6.46
CA PHE A 106 5.13 11.02 5.42
C PHE A 106 5.54 11.48 4.00
N LEU A 107 5.62 12.80 3.77
CA LEU A 107 6.05 13.37 2.50
C LEU A 107 7.47 12.95 2.12
N MET A 108 8.42 13.05 3.06
CA MET A 108 9.80 12.60 2.82
C MET A 108 9.88 11.12 2.44
N ARG A 109 9.00 10.29 3.00
CA ARG A 109 8.93 8.86 2.68
C ARG A 109 8.37 8.60 1.27
N ILE A 110 7.33 9.30 0.85
CA ILE A 110 6.71 9.08 -0.47
C ILE A 110 7.47 9.73 -1.61
N ARG A 111 8.18 10.84 -1.38
CA ARG A 111 8.95 11.56 -2.41
C ARG A 111 10.05 10.70 -3.04
N LYS A 112 10.49 9.65 -2.34
CA LYS A 112 11.40 8.62 -2.87
C LYS A 112 10.83 7.87 -4.08
N ALA A 113 9.52 7.92 -4.30
CA ALA A 113 8.85 7.30 -5.44
C ALA A 113 8.81 8.20 -6.70
N HIS A 114 9.31 9.44 -6.62
CA HIS A 114 9.42 10.35 -7.76
C HIS A 114 8.09 10.61 -8.51
N PHE A 115 6.97 10.67 -7.78
CA PHE A 115 5.68 11.05 -8.35
C PHE A 115 5.55 12.57 -8.53
N SER A 116 4.50 13.00 -9.22
CA SER A 116 4.19 14.43 -9.38
C SER A 116 3.78 15.06 -8.03
N SER A 117 3.98 16.37 -7.88
CA SER A 117 3.68 17.06 -6.63
C SER A 117 2.20 17.01 -6.23
N LEU A 118 1.28 16.98 -7.21
CA LEU A 118 -0.14 16.79 -6.95
C LEU A 118 -0.43 15.39 -6.39
N ALA A 119 0.22 14.35 -6.92
CA ALA A 119 0.09 13.00 -6.41
C ALA A 119 0.65 12.88 -4.98
N ASP A 120 1.78 13.54 -4.70
CA ASP A 120 2.35 13.60 -3.34
C ASP A 120 1.39 14.28 -2.35
N LEU A 121 0.74 15.38 -2.76
CA LEU A 121 -0.23 16.09 -1.91
C LEU A 121 -1.45 15.21 -1.60
N LEU A 122 -2.01 14.56 -2.63
CA LEU A 122 -3.17 13.67 -2.50
C LEU A 122 -2.84 12.32 -1.84
N ALA A 123 -1.57 11.97 -1.69
CA ALA A 123 -1.14 10.70 -1.12
C ALA A 123 -1.62 10.52 0.33
N ILE A 124 -2.01 11.59 1.03
CA ILE A 124 -2.62 11.50 2.36
C ILE A 124 -3.85 10.58 2.38
N PHE A 125 -4.67 10.60 1.32
CA PHE A 125 -5.81 9.69 1.15
C PHE A 125 -5.39 8.25 0.81
N GLY A 126 -4.14 8.08 0.37
CA GLY A 126 -3.51 6.78 0.19
C GLY A 126 -3.28 6.03 1.50
N LEU A 127 -3.11 6.71 2.64
CA LEU A 127 -2.94 6.05 3.94
C LEU A 127 -4.17 5.20 4.36
N PRO A 128 -5.40 5.75 4.42
CA PRO A 128 -6.58 4.95 4.76
C PRO A 128 -6.91 3.92 3.67
N LEU A 129 -6.71 4.25 2.39
CA LEU A 129 -6.91 3.30 1.29
C LEU A 129 -5.95 2.11 1.41
N PHE A 130 -4.67 2.36 1.67
CA PHE A 130 -3.66 1.33 1.83
C PHE A 130 -3.92 0.49 3.09
N ALA A 131 -4.30 1.11 4.20
CA ALA A 131 -4.71 0.40 5.41
C ALA A 131 -5.90 -0.54 5.14
N TYR A 132 -6.92 -0.06 4.42
CA TYR A 132 -8.05 -0.87 3.98
C TYR A 132 -7.60 -2.07 3.12
N LEU A 133 -6.74 -1.85 2.12
CA LEU A 133 -6.26 -2.91 1.24
C LEU A 133 -5.44 -3.96 1.99
N LEU A 134 -4.58 -3.54 2.92
CA LEU A 134 -3.83 -4.45 3.81
C LEU A 134 -4.79 -5.31 4.64
N TRP A 135 -5.77 -4.67 5.29
CA TRP A 135 -6.74 -5.39 6.11
C TRP A 135 -7.56 -6.39 5.29
N ARG A 136 -8.05 -5.97 4.12
CA ARG A 136 -8.79 -6.83 3.18
C ARG A 136 -7.94 -8.00 2.72
N SER A 137 -6.69 -7.75 2.34
CA SER A 137 -5.74 -8.79 1.93
C SER A 137 -5.60 -9.85 3.02
N GLN A 138 -5.39 -9.43 4.27
CA GLN A 138 -5.31 -10.36 5.41
C GLN A 138 -6.58 -11.20 5.57
N LEU A 139 -7.77 -10.61 5.43
CA LEU A 139 -9.03 -11.33 5.52
C LEU A 139 -9.20 -12.37 4.40
N CYS A 140 -8.90 -11.99 3.14
CA CYS A 140 -8.99 -12.91 2.01
C CYS A 140 -8.06 -14.12 2.19
N TYR A 141 -6.84 -13.90 2.68
CA TYR A 141 -5.90 -14.97 2.97
C TYR A 141 -6.34 -15.84 4.15
N ARG A 142 -6.86 -15.25 5.23
CA ARG A 142 -7.41 -16.01 6.37
C ARG A 142 -8.61 -16.87 6.00
N GLN A 143 -9.42 -16.43 5.03
CA GLN A 143 -10.58 -17.16 4.53
C GLN A 143 -10.21 -18.20 3.46
N GLY A 144 -8.95 -18.29 3.05
CA GLY A 144 -8.49 -19.20 1.99
C GLY A 144 -9.07 -18.90 0.61
N ARG A 145 -9.62 -17.69 0.40
CA ARG A 145 -10.30 -17.27 -0.84
C ARG A 145 -9.60 -16.06 -1.44
N VAL A 146 -8.65 -16.31 -2.33
CA VAL A 146 -8.04 -15.25 -3.13
C VAL A 146 -8.61 -15.29 -4.54
N ALA A 147 -9.57 -14.40 -4.82
CA ALA A 147 -10.13 -14.22 -6.16
C ALA A 147 -9.26 -13.25 -6.97
N TRP A 148 -8.89 -13.64 -8.19
CA TRP A 148 -8.11 -12.83 -9.11
C TRP A 148 -8.48 -13.13 -10.57
N LYS A 149 -8.89 -12.10 -11.33
CA LYS A 149 -9.32 -12.21 -12.74
C LYS A 149 -10.33 -13.34 -12.98
N GLY A 150 -11.35 -13.43 -12.12
CA GLY A 150 -12.39 -14.46 -12.22
C GLY A 150 -11.98 -15.86 -11.78
N ARG A 151 -10.73 -16.08 -11.36
CA ARG A 151 -10.25 -17.36 -10.82
C ARG A 151 -10.16 -17.29 -9.29
N ILE A 152 -10.66 -18.30 -8.59
CA ILE A 152 -10.48 -18.45 -7.14
C ILE A 152 -9.33 -19.41 -6.93
N TYR A 153 -8.28 -18.94 -6.27
CA TYR A 153 -7.15 -19.77 -5.88
C TYR A 153 -7.39 -20.25 -4.46
N ALA A 154 -7.59 -21.56 -4.30
CA ALA A 154 -7.45 -22.21 -3.02
C ALA A 154 -5.96 -22.16 -2.63
N GLN A 155 -5.67 -21.82 -1.39
CA GLN A 155 -4.31 -21.76 -0.90
C GLN A 155 -3.69 -23.17 -1.00
N SER A 156 -2.70 -23.38 -1.87
CA SER A 156 -1.85 -24.57 -1.72
C SER A 156 -1.16 -24.40 -0.37
N SER A 157 -1.40 -25.34 0.55
CA SER A 157 -0.76 -25.40 1.85
C SER A 157 0.72 -25.08 1.69
N ARG A 158 1.20 -24.02 2.35
CA ARG A 158 2.63 -23.89 2.63
C ARG A 158 2.97 -25.09 3.50
N ALA A 159 3.66 -26.07 2.91
CA ALA A 159 4.51 -26.97 3.67
C ALA A 159 5.70 -26.17 4.23
#